data_AF-A0AAX6IH00-F1
#
_entry.id   AF-A0AAX6IH00-F1
#
_cell.length_a   1.000
_cell.length_b   1.000
_cell.length_c   1.000
_cell.angle_alpha   90.00
_cell.angle_beta   90.00
_cell.angle_gamma   90.00
#
_symmetry.space_group_name_H-M   'P 1'
#
loop_
_entity.id
_entity.type
_entity.pdbx_description
1 polymer ?
#
loop_
_entity_poly.entity_id
_entity_poly.type
_entity_poly.pdbx_seq_one_letter_code
_entity_poly.pdbx_strand_id
1 'polypeptide(L)'
;MKMVADKGKKTKVGERGANEEPEHIDGELVLSIEKLQEIQDELEKVNEEASDKVLEVEQKYNEIRRPVYKRRNDIIQSIPDFWLTAFLSHPALGDLLCEEDQKIFKYLVSLDVEDSKDVKSGYTITFNFSPNPYFEDTKLTKTYTFLDEGNTNVTGTEIKWKEGMNISNGVSHEKKGAKRPLTEERLFL
;
A
#
# COMPACT_ATOMS: atom_id res chain seq x y z
N MET A 1 69.44 20.73 11.46
CA MET A 1 70.49 21.73 11.15
C MET A 1 71.06 21.40 9.77
N LYS A 2 71.17 22.43 8.90
CA LYS A 2 71.54 22.45 7.45
C LYS A 2 70.47 21.89 6.49
N MET A 3 69.75 22.67 5.66
CA MET A 3 70.10 23.68 4.61
C MET A 3 70.93 23.09 3.46
N VAL A 4 70.75 23.35 2.16
CA VAL A 4 69.87 24.16 1.29
C VAL A 4 70.26 23.77 -0.17
N ALA A 5 69.30 23.85 -1.12
CA ALA A 5 69.32 24.16 -2.57
C ALA A 5 70.57 23.89 -3.48
N ASP A 6 70.52 23.76 -4.82
CA ASP A 6 69.71 24.45 -5.84
C ASP A 6 70.06 23.91 -7.26
N LYS A 7 69.17 24.20 -8.23
CA LYS A 7 69.34 24.28 -9.72
C LYS A 7 69.79 23.03 -10.50
N GLY A 8 69.17 22.63 -11.61
CA GLY A 8 68.14 23.24 -12.45
C GLY A 8 68.35 22.78 -13.90
N LYS A 9 67.30 22.33 -14.58
CA LYS A 9 67.22 22.38 -16.06
C LYS A 9 65.76 22.37 -16.51
N LYS A 10 65.29 23.52 -16.98
CA LYS A 10 64.06 23.68 -17.77
C LYS A 10 64.27 23.11 -19.16
N THR A 11 63.36 22.26 -19.62
CA THR A 11 63.03 22.02 -21.05
C THR A 11 61.75 21.17 -21.04
N LYS A 12 60.68 21.32 -21.83
CA LYS A 12 60.06 22.35 -22.66
C LYS A 12 58.66 21.76 -22.93
N VAL A 13 57.63 22.61 -22.96
CA VAL A 13 56.22 22.27 -23.24
C VAL A 13 56.03 21.56 -24.59
N GLY A 14 55.10 20.60 -24.63
CA GLY A 14 54.57 19.89 -25.81
C GLY A 14 54.56 18.38 -25.55
N GLU A 15 53.48 17.60 -25.67
CA GLU A 15 52.17 17.78 -26.28
C GLU A 15 51.13 16.95 -25.53
N ARG A 16 49.90 17.43 -25.61
CA ARG A 16 48.67 16.79 -25.16
C ARG A 16 48.40 15.56 -26.04
N GLY A 17 48.76 14.38 -25.57
CA GLY A 17 48.30 13.10 -26.15
C GLY A 17 47.03 12.66 -25.44
N ALA A 18 45.88 13.12 -25.92
CA ALA A 18 44.60 12.56 -25.54
C ALA A 18 44.54 11.11 -26.07
N ASN A 19 44.68 10.14 -25.18
CA ASN A 19 44.06 8.83 -25.39
C ASN A 19 42.69 8.89 -24.72
N GLU A 20 41.82 9.73 -25.29
CA GLU A 20 40.39 9.47 -25.25
C GLU A 20 40.16 8.56 -26.47
N GLU A 21 40.04 7.25 -26.24
CA GLU A 21 39.51 6.39 -27.29
C GLU A 21 38.15 6.97 -27.69
N PRO A 22 37.88 7.21 -28.98
CA PRO A 22 36.53 7.56 -29.37
C PRO A 22 35.69 6.33 -29.04
N GLU A 23 34.72 6.46 -28.12
CA GLU A 23 33.60 5.53 -28.01
C GLU A 23 32.84 5.60 -29.34
N HIS A 24 33.38 4.94 -30.37
CA HIS A 24 32.71 4.77 -31.64
C HIS A 24 31.70 3.66 -31.42
N ILE A 25 30.51 4.03 -30.97
CA ILE A 25 29.38 3.12 -30.94
C ILE A 25 29.15 2.70 -32.41
N ASP A 26 29.34 1.42 -32.67
CA ASP A 26 29.15 0.81 -33.98
C ASP A 26 27.72 1.10 -34.48
N GLY A 27 27.60 1.65 -35.69
CA GLY A 27 26.29 1.98 -36.27
C GLY A 27 25.38 0.75 -36.41
N GLU A 28 25.96 -0.44 -36.58
CA GLU A 28 25.22 -1.71 -36.60
C GLU A 28 24.65 -2.06 -35.22
N LEU A 29 25.39 -1.77 -34.15
CA LEU A 29 24.92 -1.94 -32.77
C LEU A 29 23.76 -0.99 -32.46
N VAL A 30 23.83 0.28 -32.87
CA VAL A 30 22.73 1.24 -32.70
C VAL A 30 21.45 0.76 -33.39
N LEU A 31 21.56 0.34 -34.66
CA LEU A 31 20.42 -0.20 -35.42
C LEU A 31 19.82 -1.46 -34.76
N SER A 32 20.66 -2.30 -34.15
CA SER A 32 20.21 -3.49 -33.44
C SER A 32 19.46 -3.16 -32.15
N ILE A 33 19.91 -2.12 -31.42
CA ILE A 33 19.23 -1.61 -30.23
C ILE A 33 17.88 -0.98 -30.59
N GLU A 34 17.80 -0.21 -31.67
CA GLU A 34 16.53 0.36 -32.15
C GLU A 34 15.49 -0.73 -32.47
N LYS A 35 15.90 -1.78 -33.20
CA LYS A 35 15.03 -2.93 -33.46
C LYS A 35 14.60 -3.66 -32.20
N LEU A 36 15.50 -3.77 -31.21
CA LEU A 36 15.15 -4.36 -29.91
C LEU A 36 14.12 -3.49 -29.17
N GLN A 37 14.25 -2.16 -29.22
CA GLN A 37 13.28 -1.25 -28.63
C GLN A 37 11.91 -1.38 -29.30
N GLU A 38 11.85 -1.49 -30.64
CA GLU A 38 10.58 -1.74 -31.35
C GLU A 38 9.89 -3.02 -30.86
N ILE A 39 10.65 -4.09 -30.66
CA ILE A 39 10.12 -5.36 -30.11
C ILE A 39 9.64 -5.18 -28.66
N GLN A 40 10.35 -4.39 -27.84
CA GLN A 40 9.93 -4.11 -26.47
C GLN A 40 8.62 -3.32 -26.44
N ASP A 41 8.44 -2.34 -27.34
CA ASP A 41 7.20 -1.58 -27.47
C ASP A 41 6.04 -2.48 -27.95
N GLU A 42 6.30 -3.46 -28.82
CA GLU A 42 5.32 -4.47 -29.21
C GLU A 42 4.92 -5.38 -28.04
N LEU A 43 5.90 -5.82 -27.23
CA LEU A 43 5.64 -6.61 -26.03
C LEU A 43 4.83 -5.84 -24.99
N GLU A 44 5.08 -4.55 -24.81
CA GLU A 44 4.32 -3.69 -23.91
C GLU A 44 2.84 -3.62 -24.32
N LYS A 45 2.56 -3.42 -25.63
CA LYS A 45 1.18 -3.43 -26.15
C LYS A 45 0.47 -4.76 -25.91
N VAL A 46 1.15 -5.89 -26.09
CA VAL A 46 0.57 -7.21 -25.81
C VAL A 46 0.27 -7.37 -24.32
N ASN A 47 1.14 -6.86 -23.45
CA ASN A 47 0.94 -6.89 -22.01
C ASN A 47 -0.22 -5.98 -21.57
N GLU A 48 -0.36 -4.80 -22.16
CA GLU A 48 -1.52 -3.92 -21.95
C GLU A 48 -2.83 -4.62 -22.33
N GLU A 49 -2.90 -5.23 -23.51
CA GLU A 49 -4.11 -5.96 -23.94
C GLU A 49 -4.45 -7.13 -23.00
N ALA A 50 -3.44 -7.86 -22.51
CA ALA A 50 -3.63 -8.91 -21.52
C ALA A 50 -4.15 -8.35 -20.19
N SER A 51 -3.58 -7.23 -19.74
CA SER A 51 -3.97 -6.50 -18.53
C SER A 51 -5.43 -6.04 -18.59
N ASP A 52 -5.87 -5.52 -19.73
CA ASP A 52 -7.26 -5.09 -19.97
C ASP A 52 -8.24 -6.26 -19.92
N LYS A 53 -7.91 -7.38 -20.58
CA LYS A 53 -8.75 -8.60 -20.54
C LYS A 53 -8.90 -9.16 -19.13
N VAL A 54 -7.85 -9.13 -18.31
CA VAL A 54 -7.93 -9.52 -16.90
C VAL A 54 -8.88 -8.59 -16.15
N LEU A 55 -8.78 -7.27 -16.37
CA LEU A 55 -9.64 -6.29 -15.72
C LEU A 55 -11.12 -6.49 -16.09
N GLU A 56 -11.44 -6.73 -17.36
CA GLU A 56 -12.81 -7.02 -17.81
C GLU A 56 -13.40 -8.26 -17.11
N VAL A 57 -12.59 -9.31 -16.97
CA VAL A 57 -12.99 -10.54 -16.26
C VAL A 57 -13.25 -10.24 -14.79
N GLU A 58 -12.37 -9.51 -14.12
CA GLU A 58 -12.53 -9.14 -12.71
C GLU A 58 -13.79 -8.31 -12.48
N GLN A 59 -14.03 -7.28 -13.31
CA GLN A 59 -15.23 -6.44 -13.24
C GLN A 59 -16.50 -7.28 -13.39
N LYS A 60 -16.55 -8.15 -14.41
CA LYS A 60 -17.69 -9.05 -14.65
C LYS A 60 -17.97 -9.94 -13.43
N TYR A 61 -16.94 -10.55 -12.85
CA TYR A 61 -17.13 -11.42 -11.70
C TYR A 61 -17.43 -10.64 -10.41
N ASN A 62 -17.01 -9.39 -10.28
CA ASN A 62 -17.42 -8.52 -9.19
C ASN A 62 -18.92 -8.25 -9.20
N GLU A 63 -19.49 -7.95 -10.35
CA GLU A 63 -20.94 -7.78 -10.50
C GLU A 63 -21.72 -9.07 -10.17
N ILE A 64 -21.22 -10.23 -10.62
CA ILE A 64 -21.82 -11.54 -10.33
C ILE A 64 -21.71 -11.91 -8.84
N ARG A 65 -20.58 -11.59 -8.19
CA ARG A 65 -20.35 -11.84 -6.76
C ARG A 65 -21.20 -10.94 -5.86
N ARG A 66 -21.47 -9.69 -6.27
CA ARG A 66 -22.21 -8.72 -5.44
C ARG A 66 -23.57 -9.22 -4.90
N PRO A 67 -24.50 -9.78 -5.70
CA PRO A 67 -25.75 -10.32 -5.17
C PRO A 67 -25.56 -11.56 -4.30
N VAL A 68 -24.48 -12.33 -4.50
CA VAL A 68 -24.14 -13.46 -3.62
C VAL A 68 -23.66 -12.95 -2.26
N TYR A 69 -22.80 -11.93 -2.23
CA TYR A 69 -22.37 -11.30 -0.98
C TYR A 69 -23.52 -10.65 -0.21
N LYS A 70 -24.46 -9.99 -0.89
CA LYS A 70 -25.67 -9.45 -0.24
C LYS A 70 -26.49 -10.55 0.42
N ARG A 71 -26.83 -11.62 -0.30
CA ARG A 71 -27.56 -12.76 0.27
C ARG A 71 -26.82 -13.42 1.43
N ARG A 72 -25.49 -13.54 1.33
CA ARG A 72 -24.65 -14.04 2.43
C ARG A 72 -24.76 -13.13 3.65
N ASN A 73 -24.70 -11.81 3.46
CA ASN A 73 -24.80 -10.83 4.53
C ASN A 73 -26.17 -10.89 5.25
N ASP A 74 -27.25 -11.07 4.50
CA ASP A 74 -28.60 -11.20 5.07
C ASP A 74 -28.71 -12.43 5.99
N ILE A 75 -28.07 -13.55 5.61
CA ILE A 75 -28.02 -14.75 6.46
C ILE A 75 -27.13 -14.51 7.68
N ILE A 76 -25.95 -13.91 7.50
CA ILE A 76 -25.00 -13.63 8.60
C ILE A 76 -25.64 -12.78 9.69
N GLN A 77 -26.52 -11.82 9.35
CA GLN A 77 -27.21 -10.99 10.35
C GLN A 77 -28.09 -11.79 11.32
N SER A 78 -28.49 -13.01 10.96
CA SER A 78 -29.24 -13.91 11.85
C SER A 78 -28.36 -14.74 12.80
N ILE A 79 -27.03 -14.67 12.64
CA ILE A 79 -26.06 -15.43 13.43
C ILE A 79 -25.40 -14.49 14.45
N PRO A 80 -25.69 -14.63 15.75
CA PRO A 80 -25.09 -13.78 16.79
C PRO A 80 -23.56 -13.85 16.80
N ASP A 81 -22.92 -12.71 17.05
CA ASP A 81 -21.46 -12.58 17.19
C ASP A 81 -20.62 -13.16 16.04
N PHE A 82 -21.21 -13.32 14.85
CA PHE A 82 -20.55 -13.96 13.71
C PHE A 82 -19.21 -13.31 13.36
N TRP A 83 -19.18 -11.99 13.18
CA TRP A 83 -17.96 -11.28 12.77
C TRP A 83 -16.90 -11.26 13.87
N LEU A 84 -17.30 -11.08 15.13
CA LEU A 84 -16.38 -11.20 16.27
C LEU A 84 -15.73 -12.59 16.28
N THR A 85 -16.54 -13.65 16.16
CA THR A 85 -16.07 -15.04 16.14
C THR A 85 -15.14 -15.29 14.95
N ALA A 86 -15.50 -14.79 13.77
CA ALA A 86 -14.72 -14.95 12.55
C ALA A 86 -13.33 -14.29 12.65
N PHE A 87 -13.25 -13.07 13.19
CA PHE A 87 -11.98 -12.37 13.39
C PHE A 87 -11.11 -13.08 14.43
N LEU A 88 -11.68 -13.45 15.59
CA LEU A 88 -10.93 -14.16 16.65
C LEU A 88 -10.43 -15.54 16.21
N SER A 89 -11.15 -16.20 15.30
CA SER A 89 -10.74 -17.49 14.75
C SER A 89 -9.63 -17.39 13.69
N HIS A 90 -9.40 -16.19 13.14
CA HIS A 90 -8.39 -16.00 12.10
C HIS A 90 -7.01 -15.70 12.73
N PRO A 91 -5.95 -16.49 12.44
CA PRO A 91 -4.67 -16.40 13.15
C PRO A 91 -4.06 -14.99 13.19
N ALA A 92 -4.08 -14.27 12.07
CA ALA A 92 -3.49 -12.93 12.01
C ALA A 92 -4.42 -11.80 12.49
N LEU A 93 -5.74 -12.03 12.52
CA LEU A 93 -6.69 -10.96 12.85
C LEU A 93 -7.14 -11.03 14.30
N GLY A 94 -7.18 -12.23 14.89
CA GLY A 94 -7.50 -12.42 16.30
C GLY A 94 -6.51 -11.72 17.22
N ASP A 95 -5.22 -11.79 16.88
CA ASP A 95 -4.15 -11.14 17.64
C ASP A 95 -4.23 -9.60 17.60
N LEU A 96 -4.98 -9.01 16.66
CA LEU A 96 -5.16 -7.57 16.55
C LEU A 96 -6.29 -7.02 17.43
N LEU A 97 -7.14 -7.88 18.00
CA LEU A 97 -8.30 -7.47 18.79
C LEU A 97 -8.05 -7.61 20.29
N CYS A 98 -7.91 -6.48 20.99
CA CYS A 98 -7.83 -6.51 22.46
C CYS A 98 -9.21 -6.76 23.10
N GLU A 99 -9.23 -6.98 24.42
CA GLU A 99 -10.49 -7.24 25.15
C GLU A 99 -11.52 -6.12 24.99
N GLU A 100 -11.10 -4.86 24.87
CA GLU A 100 -12.00 -3.72 24.62
C GLU A 100 -12.54 -3.72 23.19
N ASP A 101 -11.69 -3.99 22.19
CA ASP A 101 -12.11 -4.11 20.80
C ASP A 101 -13.15 -5.21 20.63
N GLN A 102 -12.98 -6.34 21.32
CA GLN A 102 -13.95 -7.43 21.29
C GLN A 102 -15.33 -6.99 21.77
N LYS A 103 -15.43 -6.08 22.76
CA LYS A 103 -16.72 -5.54 23.23
C LYS A 103 -17.36 -4.63 22.17
N ILE A 104 -16.56 -3.85 21.44
CA ILE A 104 -17.02 -3.05 20.31
C ILE A 104 -17.50 -3.95 19.17
N PHE A 105 -16.76 -5.01 18.86
CA PHE A 105 -17.08 -5.97 17.78
C PHE A 105 -18.39 -6.72 18.00
N LYS A 106 -18.91 -6.82 19.24
CA LYS A 106 -20.27 -7.33 19.49
C LYS A 106 -21.35 -6.52 18.79
N TYR A 107 -21.07 -5.26 18.45
CA TYR A 107 -21.99 -4.38 17.74
C TYR A 107 -21.76 -4.40 16.22
N LEU A 108 -20.76 -5.12 15.71
CA LEU A 108 -20.45 -5.23 14.28
C LEU A 108 -21.50 -6.11 13.58
N VAL A 109 -22.35 -5.48 12.77
CA VAL A 109 -23.47 -6.12 12.07
C VAL A 109 -23.03 -6.70 10.73
N SER A 110 -22.20 -5.97 10.00
CA SER A 110 -21.69 -6.42 8.71
C SER A 110 -20.32 -5.86 8.39
N LEU A 111 -19.57 -6.64 7.62
CA LEU A 111 -18.34 -6.25 6.98
C LEU A 111 -18.53 -6.34 5.47
N ASP A 112 -18.20 -5.26 4.76
CA ASP A 112 -18.26 -5.22 3.31
C ASP A 112 -16.89 -4.82 2.75
N VAL A 113 -16.49 -5.46 1.66
CA VAL A 113 -15.28 -5.13 0.91
C VAL A 113 -15.70 -4.91 -0.53
N GLU A 114 -15.47 -3.69 -1.01
CA GLU A 114 -15.80 -3.28 -2.37
C GLU A 114 -14.53 -2.85 -3.08
N ASP A 115 -14.19 -3.53 -4.17
CA ASP A 115 -13.16 -3.07 -5.09
C ASP A 115 -13.60 -1.76 -5.76
N SER A 116 -12.65 -0.90 -6.11
CA SER A 116 -12.95 0.26 -6.96
C SER A 116 -13.43 -0.18 -8.34
N LYS A 117 -14.09 0.73 -9.07
CA LYS A 117 -14.60 0.47 -10.43
C LYS A 117 -13.49 -0.01 -11.37
N ASP A 118 -12.34 0.62 -11.28
CA ASP A 118 -11.10 0.01 -11.76
C ASP A 118 -10.56 -0.86 -10.62
N VAL A 119 -10.61 -2.18 -10.78
CA VAL A 119 -10.27 -3.14 -9.71
C VAL A 119 -8.80 -3.00 -9.28
N LYS A 120 -7.94 -2.51 -10.17
CA LYS A 120 -6.51 -2.28 -9.89
C LYS A 120 -6.25 -1.00 -9.11
N SER A 121 -7.21 -0.09 -9.06
CA SER A 121 -7.08 1.22 -8.40
C SER A 121 -7.28 1.15 -6.88
N GLY A 122 -7.75 0.04 -6.31
CA GLY A 122 -7.95 -0.06 -4.85
C GLY A 122 -9.22 -0.77 -4.39
N TYR A 123 -9.48 -0.66 -3.08
CA TYR A 123 -10.67 -1.21 -2.44
C TYR A 123 -11.04 -0.44 -1.17
N THR A 124 -12.31 -0.54 -0.79
CA THR A 124 -12.85 0.01 0.46
C THR A 124 -13.32 -1.12 1.36
N ILE A 125 -12.82 -1.13 2.61
CA ILE A 125 -13.34 -1.98 3.68
C ILE A 125 -14.31 -1.14 4.50
N THR A 126 -15.52 -1.65 4.69
CA THR A 126 -16.60 -1.00 5.45
C THR A 126 -17.05 -1.89 6.61
N PHE A 127 -16.91 -1.39 7.83
CA PHE A 127 -17.44 -1.99 9.05
C PHE A 127 -18.74 -1.27 9.43
N ASN A 128 -19.87 -1.98 9.47
CA ASN A 128 -21.15 -1.41 9.84
C ASN A 128 -21.55 -1.85 11.25
N PHE A 129 -21.79 -0.89 12.13
CA PHE A 129 -22.13 -1.11 13.53
C PHE A 129 -23.59 -0.77 13.81
N SER A 130 -24.20 -1.54 14.70
CA SER A 130 -25.44 -1.15 15.36
C SER A 130 -25.17 -0.03 16.38
N PRO A 131 -26.20 0.72 16.82
CA PRO A 131 -26.03 1.73 17.86
C PRO A 131 -25.34 1.13 19.10
N ASN A 132 -24.24 1.76 19.52
CA ASN A 132 -23.37 1.23 20.56
C ASN A 132 -22.92 2.35 21.53
N PRO A 133 -22.41 2.02 22.73
CA PRO A 133 -22.03 3.03 23.72
C PRO A 133 -20.66 3.68 23.48
N TYR A 134 -19.90 3.26 22.47
CA TYR A 134 -18.49 3.64 22.31
C TYR A 134 -18.29 4.85 21.38
N PHE A 135 -18.98 4.87 20.24
CA PHE A 135 -18.90 5.94 19.26
C PHE A 135 -20.25 6.22 18.60
N GLU A 136 -20.35 7.35 17.91
CA GLU A 136 -21.59 7.78 17.23
C GLU A 136 -21.75 7.17 15.83
N ASP A 137 -20.63 6.88 15.16
CA ASP A 137 -20.64 6.38 13.80
C ASP A 137 -21.33 5.00 13.69
N THR A 138 -22.16 4.83 12.67
CA THR A 138 -22.75 3.52 12.32
C THR A 138 -21.93 2.80 11.25
N LYS A 139 -20.94 3.48 10.67
CA LYS A 139 -20.11 2.99 9.58
C LYS A 139 -18.69 3.54 9.72
N LEU A 140 -17.71 2.62 9.82
CA LEU A 140 -16.30 2.95 9.73
C LEU A 140 -15.74 2.42 8.41
N THR A 141 -15.02 3.26 7.68
CA THR A 141 -14.42 2.88 6.40
C THR A 141 -12.91 3.02 6.42
N LYS A 142 -12.24 2.15 5.69
CA LYS A 142 -10.82 2.26 5.34
C LYS A 142 -10.70 2.02 3.84
N THR A 143 -10.22 3.01 3.11
CA THR A 143 -10.08 2.98 1.65
C THR A 143 -8.61 2.97 1.29
N TYR A 144 -8.22 2.00 0.48
CA TYR A 144 -6.89 1.90 -0.11
C TYR A 144 -7.02 2.30 -1.58
N THR A 145 -6.19 3.23 -2.03
CA THR A 145 -6.12 3.66 -3.43
C THR A 145 -4.69 3.48 -3.92
N PHE A 146 -4.53 2.64 -4.93
CA PHE A 146 -3.26 2.35 -5.57
C PHE A 146 -3.06 3.31 -6.74
N LEU A 147 -1.91 3.98 -6.77
CA LEU A 147 -1.52 4.93 -7.81
C LEU A 147 -0.47 4.28 -8.71
N ASP A 148 -0.42 4.70 -9.98
CA ASP A 148 0.43 4.10 -11.03
C ASP A 148 1.93 4.10 -10.68
N GLU A 149 2.40 5.02 -9.84
CA GLU A 149 3.81 5.12 -9.40
C GLU A 149 4.14 4.18 -8.22
N GLY A 150 3.27 3.22 -7.89
CA GLY A 150 3.45 2.30 -6.75
C GLY A 150 3.13 2.94 -5.38
N ASN A 151 2.67 4.18 -5.36
CA ASN A 151 2.25 4.86 -4.15
C ASN A 151 0.83 4.40 -3.76
N THR A 152 0.61 4.16 -2.46
CA THR A 152 -0.72 3.83 -1.93
C THR A 152 -1.22 4.97 -1.05
N ASN A 153 -2.39 5.51 -1.36
CA ASN A 153 -3.11 6.42 -0.48
C ASN A 153 -4.08 5.61 0.39
N VAL A 154 -4.04 5.85 1.70
CA VAL A 154 -4.94 5.21 2.67
C VAL A 154 -5.74 6.28 3.39
N THR A 155 -7.06 6.24 3.23
CA THR A 155 -7.99 7.12 3.94
C THR A 155 -8.89 6.31 4.85
N GLY A 156 -9.34 6.90 5.95
CA GLY A 156 -10.23 6.22 6.90
C GLY A 156 -11.19 7.18 7.57
N THR A 157 -12.28 6.63 8.09
CA THR A 157 -13.24 7.39 8.89
C THR A 157 -12.60 7.79 10.22
N GLU A 158 -12.60 9.09 10.54
CA GLU A 158 -12.26 9.58 11.87
C GLU A 158 -13.38 9.22 12.85
N ILE A 159 -13.06 8.45 13.88
CA ILE A 159 -14.05 7.88 14.81
C ILE A 159 -14.52 8.95 15.81
N LYS A 160 -15.84 9.15 15.89
CA LYS A 160 -16.48 10.06 16.85
C LYS A 160 -16.76 9.33 18.16
N TRP A 161 -15.73 9.22 18.99
CA TRP A 161 -15.84 8.62 20.32
C TRP A 161 -16.81 9.37 21.22
N LYS A 162 -17.64 8.61 21.94
CA LYS A 162 -18.49 9.13 23.01
C LYS A 162 -17.66 9.49 24.23
N GLU A 163 -18.24 10.31 25.11
CA GLU A 163 -17.55 10.82 26.29
C GLU A 163 -16.96 9.69 27.15
N GLY A 164 -15.66 9.81 27.48
CA GLY A 164 -14.92 8.83 28.26
C GLY A 164 -14.47 7.56 27.52
N MET A 165 -14.91 7.33 26.28
CA MET A 165 -14.62 6.10 25.52
C MET A 165 -13.34 6.18 24.66
N ASN A 166 -12.79 7.38 24.47
CA ASN A 166 -11.54 7.57 23.73
C ASN A 166 -10.29 7.12 24.54
N ILE A 167 -10.41 7.00 25.86
CA ILE A 167 -9.27 6.84 26.78
C ILE A 167 -8.64 5.43 26.68
N SER A 168 -9.43 4.42 26.32
CA SER A 168 -8.95 3.03 26.15
C SER A 168 -8.17 2.79 24.85
N ASN A 169 -8.29 3.68 23.86
CA ASN A 169 -7.75 3.46 22.52
C ASN A 169 -6.49 4.28 22.23
N GLY A 170 -6.03 5.16 23.13
CA GLY A 170 -4.83 5.94 22.93
C GLY A 170 -4.15 6.34 24.24
N VAL A 171 -3.31 5.46 24.80
CA VAL A 171 -2.33 5.91 25.79
C VAL A 171 -1.19 6.59 25.04
N SER A 172 -1.31 7.90 24.87
CA SER A 172 -0.16 8.79 24.70
C SER A 172 0.70 8.71 25.96
N HIS A 173 1.56 7.70 26.05
CA HIS A 173 2.70 7.80 26.94
C HIS A 173 3.68 8.81 26.32
N GLU A 174 3.77 10.01 26.89
CA GLU A 174 4.96 10.85 26.76
C GLU A 174 6.17 10.06 27.25
N LYS A 175 6.79 9.27 26.36
CA LYS A 175 8.12 8.71 26.61
C LYS A 175 9.14 9.76 26.21
N LYS A 176 9.59 10.51 27.23
CA LYS A 176 10.91 11.15 27.22
C LYS A 176 11.95 10.14 26.74
N GLY A 177 12.52 10.42 25.58
CA GLY A 177 13.84 9.97 25.11
C GLY A 177 14.16 8.47 25.17
N ALA A 178 13.95 7.76 24.06
CA ALA A 178 14.94 6.84 23.45
C ALA A 178 14.32 6.14 22.21
N LYS A 179 15.19 5.78 21.28
CA LYS A 179 14.97 5.35 19.88
C LYS A 179 13.76 4.42 19.62
N ARG A 180 13.02 4.72 18.55
CA ARG A 180 11.83 4.03 18.04
C ARG A 180 12.12 2.56 17.65
N PRO A 181 11.28 1.59 18.03
CA PRO A 181 11.00 0.41 17.25
C PRO A 181 9.66 0.55 16.47
N LEU A 182 9.49 -0.32 15.47
CA LEU A 182 8.46 -0.32 14.45
C LEU A 182 7.01 -0.34 14.98
N THR A 183 6.17 0.32 14.17
CA THR A 183 4.72 0.55 14.16
C THR A 183 3.84 -0.49 14.87
N GLU A 184 3.12 -0.04 15.91
CA GLU A 184 1.86 -0.67 16.33
C GLU A 184 0.79 -0.30 15.29
N GLU A 185 0.51 -1.19 14.34
CA GLU A 185 -0.67 -1.07 13.49
C GLU A 185 -1.88 -1.59 14.27
N ARG A 186 -2.63 -0.68 14.89
CA ARG A 186 -3.93 -0.97 15.46
C ARG A 186 -4.98 -0.82 14.35
N LEU A 187 -5.90 -1.77 14.25
CA LEU A 187 -6.92 -1.81 13.17
C LEU A 187 -7.79 -0.55 13.09
N PHE A 188 -7.85 0.25 14.16
CA PHE A 188 -8.70 1.44 14.26
C PHE A 188 -7.93 2.76 14.45
N LEU A 189 -6.59 2.75 14.44
CA LEU A 189 -5.78 3.97 14.65
C LEU A 189 -4.83 4.22 13.48
#